data_AF-A0A7Z2ZV96-F1
#
_entry.id   AF-A0A7Z2ZV96-F1
#
_cell.length_a   1.000
_cell.length_b   1.000
_cell.length_c   1.000
_cell.angle_alpha   90.00
_cell.angle_beta   90.00
_cell.angle_gamma   90.00
#
_symmetry.space_group_name_H-M   'P 1'
#
loop_
_entity.id
_entity.type
_entity.pdbx_description
1 polymer ?
#
loop_
_entity_poly.entity_id
_entity_poly.type
_entity_poly.pdbx_seq_one_letter_code
_entity_poly.pdbx_strand_id
1 'polypeptide(L)'
;MLAQAAQANGAGQKEQAVTLWKQAAAANPADKAPWSGIAQARFDAGRYGDAIVSAQEVLVRDPSDRLANSIIAISGLRLSTRALADLSRQNNLSGSIRTESQDLAKLLRESLGEQVLIPPPAATSAASAKAPPPKARKGKAKSDEGSSADPFGALK
;
A
#
# COMPACT_ATOMS: atom_id res chain seq x y z
N MET A 1 1.95 -21.21 -28.42
CA MET A 1 2.73 -21.14 -27.17
C MET A 1 2.27 -20.02 -26.25
N LEU A 2 2.15 -18.76 -26.71
CA LEU A 2 1.72 -17.64 -25.84
C LEU A 2 0.36 -17.83 -25.16
N ALA A 3 -0.67 -18.26 -25.91
CA ALA A 3 -2.00 -18.51 -25.35
C ALA A 3 -1.99 -19.64 -24.31
N GLN A 4 -1.24 -20.72 -24.56
CA GLN A 4 -1.08 -21.83 -23.62
C GLN A 4 -0.36 -21.38 -22.34
N ALA A 5 0.65 -20.53 -22.46
CA ALA A 5 1.34 -19.94 -21.32
C ALA A 5 0.41 -19.09 -20.46
N ALA A 6 -0.42 -18.24 -21.09
CA ALA A 6 -1.40 -17.43 -20.38
C ALA A 6 -2.47 -18.29 -19.69
N GLN A 7 -2.93 -19.37 -20.33
CA GLN A 7 -3.85 -20.34 -19.74
C GLN A 7 -3.25 -21.04 -18.51
N ALA A 8 -2.01 -21.55 -18.63
CA ALA A 8 -1.29 -22.16 -17.51
C ALA A 8 -1.13 -21.17 -16.35
N ASN A 9 -0.82 -19.90 -16.64
CA ASN A 9 -0.70 -18.84 -15.63
C ASN A 9 -2.01 -18.57 -14.89
N GLY A 10 -3.13 -18.55 -15.63
CA GLY A 10 -4.48 -18.40 -15.08
C GLY A 10 -4.92 -19.60 -14.25
N ALA A 11 -4.47 -20.80 -14.60
CA ALA A 11 -4.71 -22.04 -13.87
C ALA A 11 -3.79 -22.22 -12.64
N GLY A 12 -2.95 -21.23 -12.31
CA GLY A 12 -2.02 -21.30 -11.18
C GLY A 12 -0.73 -22.08 -11.45
N GLN A 13 -0.54 -22.63 -12.66
CA GLN A 13 0.66 -23.35 -13.08
C GLN A 13 1.76 -22.37 -13.49
N LYS A 14 2.24 -21.57 -12.53
CA LYS A 14 3.13 -20.43 -12.77
C LYS A 14 4.46 -20.82 -13.43
N GLU A 15 5.08 -21.91 -12.99
CA GLU A 15 6.37 -22.38 -13.51
C GLU A 15 6.25 -22.88 -14.95
N GLN A 16 5.15 -23.58 -15.26
CA GLN A 16 4.85 -24.06 -16.60
C GLN A 16 4.60 -22.89 -17.55
N ALA A 17 3.83 -21.90 -17.12
CA ALA A 17 3.59 -20.68 -17.90
C ALA A 17 4.90 -19.96 -18.24
N VAL A 18 5.78 -19.76 -17.26
CA VAL A 18 7.09 -19.14 -17.46
C VAL A 18 7.94 -19.94 -18.44
N THR A 19 7.90 -21.27 -18.38
CA THR A 19 8.62 -22.14 -19.32
C THR A 19 8.11 -21.96 -20.76
N LEU A 20 6.79 -21.95 -20.95
CA LEU A 20 6.16 -21.75 -22.25
C LEU A 20 6.45 -20.35 -22.82
N TRP A 21 6.45 -19.31 -21.98
CA TRP A 21 6.86 -17.97 -22.42
C TRP A 21 8.34 -17.90 -22.78
N LYS A 22 9.23 -18.55 -22.03
CA LYS A 22 10.66 -18.60 -22.38
C LYS A 22 10.89 -19.29 -23.73
N GLN A 23 10.19 -20.37 -24.00
CA GLN A 23 10.23 -21.03 -25.31
C GLN A 23 9.73 -20.13 -26.42
N ALA A 24 8.62 -19.40 -26.19
CA ALA A 24 8.11 -18.42 -27.14
C ALA A 24 9.11 -17.27 -27.40
N ALA A 25 9.77 -16.77 -26.35
CA ALA A 25 10.82 -15.76 -26.46
C ALA A 25 12.04 -16.25 -27.24
N ALA A 26 12.44 -17.51 -27.06
CA ALA A 26 13.54 -18.11 -27.82
C ALA A 26 13.18 -18.29 -29.31
N ALA A 27 11.93 -18.64 -29.60
CA ALA A 27 11.44 -18.79 -30.97
C ALA A 27 11.32 -17.45 -31.71
N ASN A 28 10.96 -16.38 -31.02
CA ASN A 28 10.92 -15.03 -31.59
C ASN A 28 11.55 -13.99 -30.63
N PRO A 29 12.88 -13.78 -30.71
CA PRO A 29 13.60 -12.90 -29.79
C PRO A 29 13.18 -11.43 -29.86
N ALA A 30 12.58 -10.96 -30.95
CA ALA A 30 12.12 -9.59 -31.10
C ALA A 30 10.72 -9.35 -30.47
N ASP A 31 9.96 -10.41 -30.22
CA ASP A 31 8.62 -10.29 -29.63
C ASP A 31 8.70 -9.97 -28.14
N LYS A 32 8.00 -8.91 -27.73
CA LYS A 32 7.91 -8.48 -26.33
C LYS A 32 6.88 -9.26 -25.53
N ALA A 33 5.86 -9.82 -26.18
CA ALA A 33 4.72 -10.43 -25.49
C ALA A 33 5.09 -11.56 -24.50
N PRO A 34 6.04 -12.47 -24.80
CA PRO A 34 6.46 -13.46 -23.82
C PRO A 34 7.13 -12.83 -22.58
N TRP A 35 7.92 -11.77 -22.77
CA TRP A 35 8.58 -11.06 -21.67
C TRP A 35 7.58 -10.32 -20.79
N SER A 36 6.55 -9.70 -21.38
CA SER A 36 5.44 -9.07 -20.63
C SER A 36 4.71 -10.09 -19.76
N GLY A 37 4.41 -11.28 -20.31
CA GLY A 37 3.78 -12.37 -19.56
C GLY A 37 4.64 -12.86 -18.38
N ILE A 38 5.95 -13.06 -18.61
CA ILE A 38 6.89 -13.44 -17.56
C ILE A 38 7.00 -12.35 -16.48
N ALA A 39 7.12 -11.09 -16.87
CA ALA A 39 7.23 -9.96 -15.94
C ALA A 39 6.00 -9.88 -15.04
N GLN A 40 4.80 -9.97 -15.62
CA GLN A 40 3.56 -9.91 -14.86
C GLN A 40 3.40 -11.11 -13.92
N ALA A 41 3.65 -12.34 -14.40
CA ALA A 41 3.56 -13.51 -13.55
C ALA A 41 4.53 -13.46 -12.35
N ARG A 42 5.73 -12.90 -12.54
CA ARG A 42 6.71 -12.69 -11.46
C ARG A 42 6.29 -11.58 -10.50
N PHE A 43 5.72 -10.50 -11.03
CA PHE A 43 5.18 -9.40 -10.24
C PHE A 43 4.06 -9.89 -9.31
N ASP A 44 3.10 -10.65 -9.87
CA ASP A 44 1.99 -11.23 -9.12
C ASP A 44 2.45 -12.22 -8.04
N ALA A 45 3.55 -12.94 -8.30
CA ALA A 45 4.19 -13.84 -7.35
C ALA A 45 5.02 -13.12 -6.27
N GLY A 46 5.06 -11.78 -6.27
CA GLY A 46 5.85 -10.99 -5.31
C GLY A 46 7.37 -11.05 -5.54
N ARG A 47 7.81 -11.63 -6.66
CA ARG A 47 9.23 -11.73 -7.04
C ARG A 47 9.66 -10.46 -7.76
N TYR A 48 9.66 -9.35 -7.04
CA TYR A 48 9.86 -8.01 -7.59
C TYR A 48 11.18 -7.83 -8.33
N GLY A 49 12.30 -8.38 -7.83
CA GLY A 49 13.60 -8.31 -8.53
C GLY A 49 13.56 -9.00 -9.90
N ASP A 50 13.02 -10.22 -9.96
CA ASP A 50 12.90 -10.96 -11.21
C ASP A 50 11.88 -10.34 -12.18
N ALA A 51 10.83 -9.71 -11.65
CA ALA A 51 9.84 -8.98 -12.43
C ALA A 51 10.47 -7.76 -13.12
N ILE A 52 11.31 -7.01 -12.41
CA ILE A 52 12.06 -5.87 -12.95
C ILE A 52 12.93 -6.31 -14.12
N VAL A 53 13.70 -7.40 -13.97
CA VAL A 53 14.56 -7.91 -15.05
C VAL A 53 13.74 -8.29 -16.28
N SER A 54 12.61 -8.99 -16.10
CA SER A 54 11.75 -9.35 -17.23
C SER A 54 11.05 -8.14 -17.87
N ALA A 55 10.70 -7.13 -17.09
CA ALA A 55 10.12 -5.89 -17.62
C ALA A 55 11.17 -5.07 -18.40
N GLN A 56 12.44 -5.09 -17.99
CA GLN A 56 13.52 -4.48 -18.79
C GLN A 56 13.67 -5.15 -20.15
N GLU A 57 13.52 -6.47 -20.24
CA GLU A 57 13.49 -7.18 -21.53
C GLU A 57 12.33 -6.72 -22.43
N VAL A 58 11.18 -6.35 -21.84
CA VAL A 58 10.09 -5.71 -22.61
C VAL A 58 10.55 -4.36 -23.14
N LEU A 59 11.19 -3.53 -22.33
CA LEU A 59 11.65 -2.19 -22.72
C LEU A 59 12.78 -2.20 -23.75
N VAL A 60 13.60 -3.26 -23.78
CA VAL A 60 14.59 -3.47 -24.87
C VAL A 60 13.90 -3.58 -26.24
N ARG A 61 12.67 -4.13 -26.27
CA ARG A 61 11.90 -4.38 -27.50
C ARG A 61 10.90 -3.27 -27.80
N ASP A 62 10.30 -2.70 -26.76
CA ASP A 62 9.42 -1.53 -26.82
C ASP A 62 9.73 -0.58 -25.65
N PRO A 63 10.59 0.43 -25.88
CA PRO A 63 10.98 1.41 -24.86
C PRO A 63 9.81 2.23 -24.30
N SER A 64 8.67 2.27 -25.00
CA SER A 64 7.49 3.05 -24.62
C SER A 64 6.44 2.24 -23.86
N ASP A 65 6.71 0.96 -23.56
CA ASP A 65 5.75 0.07 -22.92
C ASP A 65 5.41 0.54 -21.49
N ARG A 66 4.18 1.01 -21.31
CA ARG A 66 3.71 1.56 -20.03
C ARG A 66 3.58 0.50 -18.95
N LEU A 67 3.21 -0.72 -19.32
CA LEU A 67 3.02 -1.82 -18.37
C LEU A 67 4.37 -2.24 -17.78
N ALA A 68 5.39 -2.38 -18.63
CA ALA A 68 6.75 -2.68 -18.18
C ALA A 68 7.31 -1.59 -17.25
N ASN A 69 7.16 -0.31 -17.61
CA ASN A 69 7.56 0.81 -16.76
C ASN A 69 6.81 0.77 -15.40
N SER A 70 5.52 0.48 -15.40
CA SER A 70 4.72 0.37 -14.18
C SER A 70 5.18 -0.79 -13.28
N ILE A 71 5.48 -1.96 -13.88
CA ILE A 71 6.01 -3.11 -13.15
C ILE A 71 7.34 -2.75 -12.51
N ILE A 72 8.26 -2.10 -13.23
CA ILE A 72 9.56 -1.68 -12.70
C ILE A 72 9.37 -0.73 -11.51
N ALA A 73 8.58 0.33 -11.68
CA ALA A 73 8.35 1.33 -10.65
C ALA A 73 7.76 0.72 -9.37
N ILE A 74 6.66 -0.03 -9.49
CA ILE A 74 5.97 -0.60 -8.31
C ILE A 74 6.82 -1.70 -7.66
N SER A 75 7.49 -2.55 -8.45
CA SER A 75 8.41 -3.57 -7.93
C SER A 75 9.58 -2.95 -7.17
N GLY A 76 10.18 -1.90 -7.73
CA GLY A 76 11.28 -1.18 -7.11
C GLY A 76 10.86 -0.58 -5.77
N LEU A 77 9.71 0.11 -5.73
CA LEU A 77 9.16 0.67 -4.50
C LEU A 77 8.92 -0.41 -3.44
N ARG A 78 8.23 -1.50 -3.77
CA ARG A 78 7.94 -2.59 -2.83
C ARG A 78 9.22 -3.26 -2.30
N LEU A 79 10.21 -3.45 -3.18
CA LEU A 79 11.50 -4.02 -2.82
C LEU A 79 12.26 -3.09 -1.85
N SER A 80 12.33 -1.78 -2.17
CA SER A 80 12.96 -0.77 -1.32
C SER A 80 12.27 -0.66 0.04
N THR A 81 10.94 -0.66 0.09
CA THR A 81 10.19 -0.64 1.36
C THR A 81 10.51 -1.85 2.23
N ARG A 82 10.60 -3.05 1.63
CA ARG A 82 11.00 -4.27 2.36
C ARG A 82 12.42 -4.16 2.90
N ALA A 83 13.37 -3.72 2.09
CA ALA A 83 14.77 -3.57 2.51
C ALA A 83 14.91 -2.56 3.65
N LEU A 84 14.20 -1.43 3.60
CA LEU A 84 14.18 -0.45 4.69
C LEU A 84 13.57 -1.02 5.97
N ALA A 85 12.49 -1.81 5.87
CA ALA A 85 11.91 -2.49 7.01
C ALA A 85 12.89 -3.50 7.63
N ASP A 86 13.64 -4.23 6.80
CA ASP A 86 14.68 -5.16 7.25
C ASP A 86 15.82 -4.43 7.99
N LEU A 87 16.32 -3.31 7.44
CA LEU A 87 17.34 -2.49 8.08
C LEU A 87 16.87 -1.89 9.40
N SER A 88 15.62 -1.41 9.43
CA SER A 88 14.98 -0.92 10.65
C SER A 88 14.93 -2.00 11.74
N ARG A 89 14.49 -3.22 11.39
CA ARG A 89 14.46 -4.37 12.31
C ARG A 89 15.83 -4.75 12.85
N GLN A 90 16.88 -4.56 12.05
CA GLN A 90 18.25 -4.88 12.42
C GLN A 90 18.95 -3.75 13.19
N ASN A 91 18.26 -2.64 13.51
CA ASN A 91 18.86 -1.41 14.03
C ASN A 91 19.98 -0.84 13.15
N ASN A 92 20.02 -1.21 11.87
CA ASN A 92 21.03 -0.82 10.89
C ASN A 92 20.60 0.42 10.08
N LEU A 93 19.52 1.09 10.48
CA LEU A 93 19.09 2.34 9.89
C LEU A 93 19.90 3.52 10.47
N SER A 94 21.12 3.66 9.97
CA SER A 94 22.11 4.67 10.38
C SER A 94 21.94 6.01 9.65
N GLY A 95 22.67 7.04 10.08
CA GLY A 95 22.52 8.44 9.65
C GLY A 95 22.38 8.63 8.13
N SER A 96 23.36 8.15 7.35
CA SER A 96 23.35 8.32 5.88
C SER A 96 22.15 7.63 5.22
N ILE A 97 21.87 6.37 5.57
CA ILE A 97 20.78 5.58 4.99
C ILE A 97 19.42 6.19 5.35
N ARG A 98 19.28 6.67 6.59
CA ARG A 98 18.07 7.33 7.07
C ARG A 98 17.80 8.62 6.29
N THR A 99 18.80 9.48 6.14
CA THR A 99 18.66 10.75 5.41
C THR A 99 18.31 10.50 3.94
N GLU A 100 19.03 9.61 3.26
CA GLU A 100 18.74 9.27 1.86
C GLU A 100 17.32 8.71 1.67
N SER A 101 16.88 7.83 2.58
CA SER A 101 15.51 7.29 2.53
C SER A 101 14.44 8.35 2.73
N GLN A 102 14.69 9.36 3.57
CA GLN A 102 13.79 10.50 3.79
C GLN A 102 13.70 11.39 2.54
N ASP A 103 14.84 11.66 1.90
CA ASP A 103 14.89 12.45 0.67
C ASP A 103 14.15 11.75 -0.47
N LEU A 104 14.35 10.43 -0.63
CA LEU A 104 13.61 9.63 -1.60
C LEU A 104 12.10 9.64 -1.32
N ALA A 105 11.69 9.53 -0.06
CA ALA A 105 10.27 9.60 0.32
C ALA A 105 9.67 10.98 0.02
N LYS A 106 10.42 12.06 0.25
CA LYS A 106 10.01 13.43 -0.08
C LYS A 106 9.84 13.59 -1.59
N LEU A 107 10.83 13.16 -2.38
CA LEU A 107 10.78 13.21 -3.84
C LEU A 107 9.59 12.43 -4.40
N LEU A 108 9.35 11.21 -3.89
CA LEU A 108 8.21 10.39 -4.28
C LEU A 108 6.89 11.13 -4.04
N ARG A 109 6.75 11.71 -2.85
CA ARG A 109 5.56 12.47 -2.46
C ARG A 109 5.35 13.72 -3.33
N GLU A 110 6.40 14.45 -3.64
CA GLU A 110 6.38 15.59 -4.56
C GLU A 110 5.97 15.16 -5.97
N SER A 111 6.55 14.06 -6.48
CA SER A 111 6.20 13.50 -7.79
C SER A 111 4.75 13.03 -7.89
N LEU A 112 4.14 12.61 -6.77
CA LEU A 112 2.73 12.23 -6.70
C LEU A 112 1.80 13.44 -6.53
N GLY A 113 2.34 14.65 -6.40
CA GLY A 113 1.55 15.86 -6.13
C GLY A 113 0.94 15.89 -4.72
N GLU A 114 1.35 14.98 -3.84
CA GLU A 114 0.83 14.88 -2.47
C GLU A 114 1.58 15.86 -1.56
N GLN A 115 1.41 17.16 -1.76
CA GLN A 115 1.94 18.15 -0.83
C GLN A 115 1.11 18.15 0.48
N VAL A 116 1.29 17.14 1.34
CA VAL A 116 0.63 17.05 2.66
C VAL A 116 0.67 18.37 3.43
N LEU A 117 -0.53 18.88 3.65
CA LEU A 117 -0.97 19.87 4.62
C LEU A 117 -1.55 19.10 5.81
N ILE A 118 -0.74 18.41 6.63
CA ILE A 118 -1.25 17.94 7.93
C ILE A 118 -1.46 19.21 8.75
N PRO A 119 -2.71 19.64 9.07
CA PRO A 119 -2.90 20.60 10.15
C PRO A 119 -2.24 20.00 11.39
N PRO A 120 -1.47 20.79 12.17
CA PRO A 120 -0.76 20.28 13.34
C PRO A 120 -1.72 19.44 14.19
N PRO A 121 -1.24 18.36 14.84
CA PRO A 121 -2.10 17.54 15.68
C PRO A 121 -2.83 18.51 16.60
N ALA A 122 -4.17 18.52 16.51
CA ALA A 122 -4.98 19.40 17.34
C ALA A 122 -4.44 19.20 18.75
N ALA A 123 -3.85 20.26 19.30
CA ALA A 123 -3.40 20.25 20.67
C ALA A 123 -4.61 19.73 21.43
N THR A 124 -4.51 18.53 22.01
CA THR A 124 -5.51 18.01 22.93
C THR A 124 -5.80 19.18 23.84
N SER A 125 -7.03 19.68 23.78
CA SER A 125 -7.53 20.75 24.64
C SER A 125 -7.42 20.26 26.08
N ALA A 126 -6.22 20.38 26.62
CA ALA A 126 -5.94 20.36 28.02
C ALA A 126 -6.29 21.76 28.50
N ALA A 127 -7.20 21.79 29.47
CA ALA A 127 -7.66 22.96 30.22
C ALA A 127 -8.72 23.84 29.53
N SER A 128 -9.98 23.53 29.85
CA SER A 128 -10.88 24.58 30.34
C SER A 128 -11.46 24.16 31.67
N ALA A 129 -11.24 25.05 32.63
CA ALA A 129 -11.36 24.87 34.06
C ALA A 129 -12.79 24.64 34.56
N LYS A 130 -12.85 24.03 35.75
CA LYS A 130 -14.03 23.91 36.63
C LYS A 130 -14.88 25.18 36.66
N ALA A 131 -16.20 25.03 36.43
CA ALA A 131 -17.20 26.02 36.81
C ALA A 131 -17.79 25.71 38.20
N PRO A 132 -18.03 26.72 39.07
CA PRO A 132 -18.61 26.52 40.42
C PRO A 132 -20.15 26.34 40.39
N PRO A 133 -20.76 25.78 41.45
CA PRO A 133 -22.17 25.38 41.44
C PRO A 133 -23.14 26.55 41.59
N PRO A 134 -24.37 26.49 41.02
CA PRO A 134 -25.37 27.53 41.22
C PRO A 134 -26.05 27.42 42.59
N LYS A 135 -26.15 28.56 43.29
CA LYS A 135 -26.90 28.73 44.55
C LYS A 135 -28.40 28.57 44.32
N ALA A 136 -29.03 27.66 45.07
CA ALA A 136 -30.47 27.45 45.08
C ALA A 136 -31.23 28.67 45.65
N ARG A 137 -32.21 29.18 44.88
CA ARG A 137 -33.30 30.02 45.39
C ARG A 137 -34.47 29.12 45.79
N LYS A 138 -34.93 29.25 47.02
CA LYS A 138 -35.99 28.47 47.68
C LYS A 138 -37.36 29.07 47.36
N GLY A 139 -38.33 28.25 46.91
CA GLY A 139 -39.70 28.71 46.62
C GLY A 139 -40.74 27.63 46.25
N LYS A 140 -41.11 26.80 47.24
CA LYS A 140 -42.47 26.28 47.58
C LYS A 140 -43.29 25.37 46.61
N ALA A 141 -43.43 24.10 47.06
CA ALA A 141 -44.61 23.17 47.08
C ALA A 141 -45.31 22.79 45.75
N LYS A 142 -45.63 21.51 45.43
CA LYS A 142 -46.36 20.45 46.16
C LYS A 142 -46.09 19.05 45.53
N SER A 143 -46.44 18.02 46.30
CA SER A 143 -46.44 16.55 46.08
C SER A 143 -47.12 16.04 44.80
N ASP A 144 -46.63 14.93 44.22
CA ASP A 144 -47.28 13.62 44.35
C ASP A 144 -46.43 12.43 43.84
N GLU A 145 -46.70 11.26 44.41
CA GLU A 145 -46.11 9.94 44.16
C GLU A 145 -46.37 9.41 42.74
N GLY A 146 -45.51 8.50 42.24
CA GLY A 146 -45.91 7.62 41.14
C GLY A 146 -44.80 6.96 40.33
N SER A 147 -44.49 5.71 40.71
CA SER A 147 -44.13 4.59 39.84
C SER A 147 -42.85 4.56 38.99
N SER A 148 -42.12 3.47 39.27
CA SER A 148 -41.19 2.70 38.46
C SER A 148 -41.34 2.79 36.94
N ALA A 149 -40.21 2.88 36.25
CA ALA A 149 -40.04 2.27 34.93
C ALA A 149 -38.57 1.90 34.71
N ASP A 150 -38.31 0.59 34.73
CA ASP A 150 -37.01 -0.04 34.52
C ASP A 150 -36.46 0.17 33.08
N PRO A 151 -35.12 0.25 32.91
CA PRO A 151 -34.49 0.81 31.71
C PRO A 151 -34.01 -0.20 30.64
N PHE A 152 -34.63 -1.39 30.49
CA PHE A 152 -34.14 -2.41 29.53
C PHE A 152 -35.24 -3.05 28.66
N GLY A 153 -36.12 -2.24 28.07
CA GLY A 153 -37.25 -2.71 27.27
C GLY A 153 -37.04 -2.91 25.76
N ALA A 154 -35.85 -2.63 25.20
CA ALA A 154 -35.68 -2.62 23.74
C ALA A 154 -34.44 -3.41 23.28
N LEU A 155 -34.50 -4.72 23.42
CA LEU A 155 -33.70 -5.66 22.63
C LEU A 155 -34.63 -6.76 22.10
N LYS A 156 -35.17 -6.54 20.90
CA LYS A 156 -35.47 -7.58 19.94
C LYS A 156 -35.40 -7.03 18.52
#